data_AF-A0A2V9XC75-F1
#
_entry.id   AF-A0A2V9XC75-F1
#
_cell.length_a   1.000
_cell.length_b   1.000
_cell.length_c   1.000
_cell.angle_alpha   90.00
_cell.angle_beta   90.00
_cell.angle_gamma   90.00
#
_symmetry.space_group_name_H-M   'P 1'
#
loop_
_entity.id
_entity.type
_entity.pdbx_description
1 polymer ?
#
loop_
_entity_poly.entity_id
_entity_poly.type
_entity_poly.pdbx_seq_one_letter_code
_entity_poly.pdbx_strand_id
1 'polypeptide(L)'
;MKASRWSVAILCVLISACGAARAIKYYQLEIPSPAPATAGTGFAVSLQVGNIEAPPIMRDGRILYQVGTHEVGAYEYHRWVETPDRVVQDSLVRLLRASGKFQSVDTPRNAVKSDYIVQGKIYEFSEMDKPEIHSRVSLEIELHDA
;
A
#
# COMPACT_ATOMS: atom_id res chain seq x y z
N MET A 1 -32.45 19.88 -47.26
CA MET A 1 -31.03 19.75 -46.86
C MET A 1 -30.67 18.27 -46.85
N LYS A 2 -29.99 17.75 -47.89
CA LYS A 2 -29.59 16.34 -47.98
C LYS A 2 -28.25 16.21 -47.29
N ALA A 3 -28.23 15.89 -45.99
CA ALA A 3 -26.99 15.50 -45.33
C ALA A 3 -26.37 14.35 -46.14
N SER A 4 -25.13 14.54 -46.60
CA SER A 4 -24.44 13.54 -47.42
C SER A 4 -24.36 12.25 -46.61
N ARG A 5 -24.84 11.14 -47.19
CA ARG A 5 -24.80 9.81 -46.54
C ARG A 5 -23.38 9.43 -46.11
N TRP A 6 -22.36 10.05 -46.72
CA TRP A 6 -20.95 9.90 -46.37
C TRP A 6 -20.56 10.62 -45.07
N SER A 7 -21.15 11.78 -44.77
CA SER A 7 -20.90 12.49 -43.50
C SER A 7 -21.42 11.70 -42.30
N VAL A 8 -22.56 11.02 -42.45
CA VAL A 8 -23.12 10.14 -41.41
C VAL A 8 -22.24 8.90 -41.22
N ALA A 9 -21.74 8.30 -42.31
CA ALA A 9 -20.85 7.14 -42.25
C ALA A 9 -19.51 7.47 -41.58
N ILE A 10 -18.89 8.61 -41.90
CA ILE A 10 -17.63 9.06 -41.29
C ILE A 10 -17.83 9.32 -39.79
N LEU A 11 -18.96 9.94 -39.40
CA LEU A 11 -19.28 10.17 -38.00
C LEU A 11 -19.46 8.84 -37.23
N CYS A 12 -20.15 7.85 -37.82
CA CYS A 12 -20.30 6.54 -37.19
C CYS A 12 -18.95 5.80 -37.03
N VAL A 13 -18.03 5.91 -37.98
CA VAL A 13 -16.68 5.32 -37.88
C VAL A 13 -15.84 6.00 -36.81
N LEU A 14 -15.91 7.34 -36.70
CA LEU A 14 -15.18 8.10 -35.67
C LEU A 14 -15.70 7.81 -34.25
N ILE A 15 -17.01 7.57 -34.08
CA ILE A 15 -17.58 7.18 -32.78
C ILE A 15 -17.19 5.73 -32.41
N SER A 16 -17.01 4.85 -33.40
CA SER A 16 -16.61 3.45 -33.17
C SER A 16 -15.13 3.29 -32.80
N ALA A 17 -14.31 4.32 -33.03
CA ALA A 17 -12.87 4.31 -32.73
C ALA A 17 -12.53 4.65 -31.27
N CYS A 18 -13.53 5.03 -30.46
CA CYS A 18 -13.33 5.44 -29.07
C CYS A 18 -13.83 4.35 -28.12
N GLY A 19 -12.92 3.63 -27.44
CA GLY A 19 -13.31 2.97 -26.19
C GLY A 19 -12.81 1.56 -25.90
N ALA A 20 -11.59 1.18 -26.30
CA ALA A 20 -10.93 0.09 -25.58
C ALA A 20 -10.36 0.64 -24.26
N ALA A 21 -11.13 0.55 -23.17
CA ALA A 21 -10.66 0.93 -21.85
C ALA A 21 -9.45 0.04 -21.47
N ARG A 22 -8.32 0.67 -21.12
CA ARG A 22 -7.11 -0.06 -20.75
C ARG A 22 -7.34 -0.78 -19.41
N ALA A 23 -7.02 -2.07 -19.37
CA ALA A 23 -7.16 -2.87 -18.17
C ALA A 23 -6.24 -2.38 -17.04
N ILE A 24 -6.76 -2.33 -15.82
CA ILE A 24 -6.01 -2.03 -14.61
C ILE A 24 -5.24 -3.28 -14.19
N LYS A 25 -3.95 -3.12 -13.89
CA LYS A 25 -3.09 -4.17 -13.34
C LYS A 25 -2.99 -4.02 -11.83
N TYR A 26 -3.12 -5.13 -11.12
CA TYR A 26 -3.00 -5.19 -9.67
C TYR A 26 -1.68 -5.87 -9.27
N TYR A 27 -1.03 -5.30 -8.27
CA TYR A 27 0.27 -5.74 -7.77
C TYR A 27 0.17 -6.00 -6.27
N GLN A 28 0.80 -7.07 -5.82
CA GLN A 28 0.89 -7.41 -4.41
C GLN A 28 2.34 -7.29 -3.96
N LEU A 29 2.56 -6.67 -2.80
CA LEU A 29 3.87 -6.67 -2.18
C LEU A 29 4.01 -7.93 -1.31
N GLU A 30 4.98 -8.77 -1.65
CA GLU A 30 5.30 -9.95 -0.86
C GLU A 30 6.42 -9.62 0.13
N ILE A 31 6.07 -9.59 1.42
CA ILE A 31 7.05 -9.46 2.50
C ILE A 31 7.40 -10.88 2.95
N PRO A 32 8.67 -11.32 2.82
CA PRO A 32 9.07 -12.67 3.16
C PRO A 32 8.78 -12.94 4.64
N SER A 33 8.16 -14.08 4.92
CA SER A 33 7.95 -14.51 6.30
C SER A 33 9.30 -14.94 6.89
N PRO A 34 9.68 -14.45 8.09
CA PRO A 34 10.86 -14.92 8.78
C PRO A 34 10.66 -16.38 9.17
N ALA A 35 11.75 -17.13 9.25
CA ALA A 35 11.73 -18.46 9.83
C ALA A 35 11.19 -18.37 11.27
N PRO A 36 10.40 -19.36 11.73
CA PRO A 36 9.91 -19.38 13.10
C PRO A 36 11.10 -19.26 14.06
N ALA A 37 11.01 -18.34 15.02
CA ALA A 37 12.10 -18.15 15.97
C ALA A 37 12.34 -19.43 16.79
N THR A 38 13.61 -19.79 16.97
CA THR A 38 14.02 -20.77 17.97
C THR A 38 13.69 -20.22 19.36
N ALA A 39 13.10 -21.04 20.22
CA ALA A 39 12.71 -20.68 21.58
C ALA A 39 13.86 -19.94 22.30
N GLY A 40 13.71 -18.63 22.45
CA GLY A 40 14.57 -17.79 23.27
C GLY A 40 13.73 -17.10 24.33
N THR A 41 14.38 -16.39 25.25
CA THR A 41 13.68 -15.60 26.28
C THR A 41 12.76 -14.58 25.58
N GLY A 42 11.46 -14.73 25.79
CA GLY A 42 10.44 -13.80 25.34
C GLY A 42 10.20 -12.70 26.39
N PHE A 43 9.62 -11.60 25.95
CA PHE A 43 9.09 -10.55 26.80
C PHE A 43 7.70 -10.96 27.29
N ALA A 44 7.46 -10.87 28.59
CA ALA A 44 6.14 -11.04 29.20
C ALA A 44 5.28 -9.78 29.02
N VAL A 45 5.21 -9.29 27.77
CA VAL A 45 4.46 -8.10 27.38
C VAL A 45 3.58 -8.44 26.19
N SER A 46 2.40 -7.84 26.16
CA SER A 46 1.42 -7.92 25.09
C SER A 46 1.48 -6.65 24.23
N LEU A 47 1.48 -6.83 22.91
CA LEU A 47 1.50 -5.74 21.94
C LEU A 47 0.17 -5.63 21.20
N GLN A 48 -0.27 -4.40 20.95
CA GLN A 48 -1.28 -4.09 19.95
C GLN A 48 -0.63 -3.34 18.79
N VAL A 49 -0.73 -3.85 17.56
CA VAL A 49 -0.32 -3.11 16.37
C VAL A 49 -1.49 -2.25 15.91
N GLY A 50 -1.43 -0.97 16.26
CA GLY A 50 -2.38 0.07 15.87
C GLY A 50 -2.37 0.35 14.37
N ASN A 51 -3.12 1.37 13.97
CA ASN A 51 -3.19 1.78 12.58
C ASN A 51 -1.85 2.39 12.14
N ILE A 52 -1.44 2.07 10.91
CA ILE A 52 -0.38 2.77 10.22
C ILE A 52 -1.02 3.90 9.42
N GLU A 53 -0.63 5.14 9.69
CA GLU A 53 -1.12 6.29 8.96
C GLU A 53 -0.45 6.39 7.59
N ALA A 54 -1.19 6.84 6.59
CA ALA A 54 -0.62 7.20 5.29
C ALA A 54 -1.39 8.39 4.69
N PRO A 55 -0.72 9.23 3.89
CA PRO A 55 -1.37 10.27 3.09
C PRO A 55 -2.57 9.71 2.31
N PRO A 56 -3.68 10.47 2.16
CA PRO A 56 -4.86 10.00 1.44
C PRO A 56 -4.58 9.47 0.03
N ILE A 57 -3.63 10.08 -0.68
CA ILE A 57 -3.22 9.66 -2.03
C ILE A 57 -2.60 8.25 -2.06
N MET A 58 -1.96 7.79 -0.98
CA MET A 58 -1.46 6.41 -0.90
C MET A 58 -2.57 5.40 -0.60
N ARG A 59 -3.67 5.86 0.01
CA ARG A 59 -4.81 5.01 0.40
C ARG A 59 -5.82 4.81 -0.73
N ASP A 60 -5.65 5.46 -1.88
CA ASP A 60 -6.48 5.24 -3.07
C ASP A 60 -6.08 3.99 -3.88
N GLY A 61 -4.98 3.34 -3.48
CA GLY A 61 -4.47 2.11 -4.05
C GLY A 61 -3.65 2.27 -5.32
N ARG A 62 -3.48 3.46 -5.89
CA ARG A 62 -2.59 3.67 -7.04
C ARG A 62 -1.12 3.62 -6.61
N ILE A 63 -0.28 3.13 -7.51
CA ILE A 63 1.17 3.15 -7.29
C ILE A 63 1.68 4.56 -7.57
N LEU A 64 2.38 5.15 -6.61
CA LEU A 64 2.91 6.51 -6.72
C LEU A 64 4.32 6.51 -7.32
N TYR A 65 4.63 7.56 -8.06
CA TYR A 65 5.98 7.85 -8.53
C TYR A 65 6.31 9.32 -8.26
N GLN A 66 7.61 9.64 -8.17
CA GLN A 66 8.08 11.01 -8.01
C GLN A 66 9.05 11.38 -9.13
N VAL A 67 8.82 12.56 -9.69
CA VAL A 67 9.68 13.18 -10.71
C VAL A 67 10.38 14.38 -10.11
N GLY A 68 11.71 14.32 -10.04
CA GLY A 68 12.49 15.37 -9.37
C GLY A 68 12.14 15.48 -7.89
N THR A 69 12.11 16.70 -7.36
CA THR A 69 11.98 16.94 -5.91
C THR A 69 10.56 17.25 -5.42
N HIS A 70 9.64 17.63 -6.32
CA HIS A 70 8.34 18.18 -5.90
C HIS A 70 7.13 17.62 -6.66
N GLU A 71 7.33 16.82 -7.70
CA GLU A 71 6.24 16.27 -8.48
C GLU A 71 5.97 14.83 -8.03
N VAL A 72 4.75 14.57 -7.57
CA VAL A 72 4.26 13.22 -7.26
C VAL A 72 3.11 12.91 -8.20
N GLY A 73 3.22 11.81 -8.92
CA GLY A 73 2.19 11.27 -9.78
C GLY A 73 1.69 9.92 -9.27
N ALA A 74 0.59 9.46 -9.88
CA ALA A 74 0.00 8.16 -9.60
C ALA A 74 -0.26 7.44 -10.92
N TYR A 75 0.15 6.18 -11.01
CA TYR A 75 -0.09 5.36 -12.19
C TYR A 75 -1.58 5.03 -12.32
N GLU A 76 -2.21 5.51 -13.39
CA GLU A 76 -3.67 5.36 -13.58
C GLU A 76 -4.13 3.90 -13.71
N TYR A 77 -3.30 3.08 -14.37
CA TYR A 77 -3.61 1.68 -14.69
C TYR A 77 -2.84 0.66 -13.84
N HIS A 78 -2.16 1.11 -12.78
CA HIS A 78 -1.39 0.23 -11.90
C HIS A 78 -1.77 0.50 -10.45
N ARG A 79 -2.25 -0.56 -9.78
CA ARG A 79 -2.77 -0.47 -8.43
C ARG A 79 -2.16 -1.53 -7.54
N TRP A 80 -2.03 -1.21 -6.27
CA TRP A 80 -1.85 -2.21 -5.24
C TRP A 80 -3.14 -3.01 -5.04
N VAL A 81 -3.00 -4.30 -4.78
CA VAL A 81 -4.10 -5.15 -4.27
C VAL A 81 -4.56 -4.65 -2.91
N GLU A 82 -3.60 -4.20 -2.09
CA GLU A 82 -3.80 -3.70 -0.74
C GLU A 82 -2.97 -2.43 -0.53
N THR A 83 -3.52 -1.42 0.13
CA THR A 83 -2.87 -0.12 0.28
C THR A 83 -1.60 -0.21 1.15
N PRO A 84 -0.59 0.65 0.94
CA PRO A 84 0.68 0.56 1.66
C PRO A 84 0.56 0.56 3.20
N ASP A 85 -0.37 1.34 3.75
CA ASP A 85 -0.66 1.36 5.20
C ASP A 85 -1.08 -0.01 5.73
N ARG A 86 -1.93 -0.71 4.99
CA ARG A 86 -2.41 -2.05 5.34
C ARG A 86 -1.31 -3.10 5.19
N VAL A 87 -0.56 -3.06 4.09
CA VAL A 87 0.58 -3.95 3.88
C VAL A 87 1.59 -3.83 5.02
N VAL A 88 1.93 -2.61 5.45
CA VAL A 88 2.86 -2.39 6.57
C VAL A 88 2.27 -2.88 7.88
N GLN A 89 1.02 -2.55 8.21
CA GLN A 89 0.36 -2.99 9.43
C GLN A 89 0.34 -4.52 9.55
N ASP A 90 -0.14 -5.19 8.51
CA ASP A 90 -0.29 -6.64 8.49
C ASP A 90 1.08 -7.35 8.51
N SER A 91 2.08 -6.76 7.84
CA SER A 91 3.44 -7.28 7.88
C SER A 91 4.04 -7.14 9.27
N LEU A 92 3.87 -6.02 9.96
CA LEU A 92 4.31 -5.86 11.35
C LEU A 92 3.67 -6.90 12.27
N VAL A 93 2.36 -7.11 12.17
CA VAL A 93 1.66 -8.15 12.95
C VAL A 93 2.25 -9.53 12.69
N ARG A 94 2.43 -9.90 11.41
CA ARG A 94 2.98 -11.21 11.04
C ARG A 94 4.41 -11.39 11.56
N LEU A 95 5.27 -10.38 11.36
CA LEU A 95 6.68 -10.41 11.78
C LEU A 95 6.81 -10.50 13.31
N LEU A 96 6.05 -9.68 14.04
CA LEU A 96 6.06 -9.69 15.50
C LEU A 96 5.54 -11.01 16.07
N ARG A 97 4.50 -11.61 15.48
CA ARG A 97 4.02 -12.95 15.86
C ARG A 97 5.04 -14.03 15.57
N ALA A 98 5.61 -14.04 14.35
CA ALA A 98 6.58 -15.04 13.93
C ALA A 98 7.88 -15.00 14.75
N SER A 99 8.19 -13.84 15.36
CA SER A 99 9.32 -13.70 16.28
C SER A 99 9.20 -14.54 17.55
N GLY A 100 7.99 -14.92 17.97
CA GLY A 100 7.74 -15.65 19.22
C GLY A 100 8.22 -14.93 20.48
N LYS A 101 8.50 -13.62 20.41
CA LYS A 101 9.08 -12.84 21.51
C LYS A 101 8.07 -12.19 22.43
N PHE A 102 6.79 -12.12 22.07
CA PHE A 102 5.77 -11.41 22.82
C PHE A 102 4.70 -12.37 23.31
N GLN A 103 4.09 -12.07 24.46
CA GLN A 103 3.02 -12.89 25.03
C GLN A 103 1.81 -12.94 24.09
N SER A 104 1.45 -11.80 23.50
CA SER A 104 0.49 -11.69 22.42
C SER A 104 0.82 -10.51 21.51
N VAL A 105 0.35 -10.60 20.27
CA VAL A 105 0.41 -9.52 19.29
C VAL A 105 -0.96 -9.45 18.61
N ASP A 106 -1.68 -8.38 18.89
CA ASP A 106 -3.07 -8.18 18.48
C ASP A 106 -3.24 -6.94 17.60
N THR A 107 -4.44 -6.79 17.04
CA THR A 107 -4.85 -5.60 16.27
C THR A 107 -6.03 -4.94 17.00
N PRO A 108 -6.36 -3.65 16.72
CA PRO A 108 -7.47 -2.95 17.39
C PRO A 108 -8.84 -3.64 17.25
N ARG A 109 -8.99 -4.58 16.31
CA ARG A 109 -10.20 -5.40 16.16
C ARG A 109 -10.40 -6.36 17.34
N ASN A 110 -9.33 -6.76 18.02
CA ASN A 110 -9.36 -7.62 19.18
C ASN A 110 -9.37 -6.73 20.43
N ALA A 111 -10.43 -6.78 21.24
CA ALA A 111 -10.56 -6.01 22.49
C ALA A 111 -9.69 -6.58 23.65
N VAL A 112 -8.48 -7.05 23.32
CA VAL A 112 -7.53 -7.58 24.30
C VAL A 112 -6.75 -6.41 24.89
N LYS A 113 -6.64 -6.35 26.20
CA LYS A 113 -5.78 -5.37 26.87
C LYS A 113 -4.33 -5.65 26.50
N SER A 114 -3.69 -4.71 25.82
CA SER A 114 -2.25 -4.72 25.55
C SER A 114 -1.48 -3.94 26.61
N ASP A 115 -0.19 -4.22 26.77
CA ASP A 115 0.71 -3.41 27.60
C ASP A 115 1.26 -2.23 26.80
N TYR A 116 1.57 -2.46 25.52
CA TYR A 116 2.05 -1.42 24.61
C TYR A 116 1.31 -1.43 23.29
N ILE A 117 1.27 -0.27 22.65
CA ILE A 117 0.72 -0.08 21.32
C ILE A 117 1.85 0.35 20.38
N VAL A 118 1.96 -0.36 19.26
CA VAL A 118 2.82 0.00 18.13
C VAL A 118 1.98 0.79 17.14
N GLN A 119 2.36 2.03 16.84
CA GLN A 119 1.74 2.85 15.80
C GLN A 119 2.80 3.30 14.81
N GLY A 120 2.38 3.90 13.71
CA GLY A 120 3.32 4.45 12.76
C GLY A 120 2.68 5.27 11.67
N LYS A 121 3.54 5.85 10.85
CA LYS A 121 3.17 6.70 9.72
C LYS A 121 4.09 6.47 8.55
N ILE A 122 3.52 6.33 7.37
CA ILE A 122 4.24 6.28 6.10
C ILE A 122 4.31 7.71 5.57
N TYR A 123 5.52 8.18 5.31
CA TYR A 123 5.80 9.49 4.71
C TYR A 123 5.99 9.37 3.19
N GLU A 124 6.71 8.34 2.74
CA GLU A 124 7.00 8.10 1.33
C GLU A 124 6.77 6.63 1.01
N PHE A 125 6.17 6.36 -0.15
CA PHE A 125 5.96 5.01 -0.68
C PHE A 125 5.77 5.12 -2.20
N SER A 126 6.88 5.29 -2.91
CA SER A 126 6.84 5.69 -4.32
C SER A 126 8.07 5.24 -5.10
N GLU A 127 7.88 5.06 -6.40
CA GLU A 127 8.97 4.91 -7.36
C GLU A 127 9.67 6.24 -7.61
N MET A 128 10.99 6.24 -7.73
CA MET A 128 11.81 7.42 -7.99
C MET A 128 12.47 7.36 -9.35
N ASP A 129 12.29 8.41 -10.14
CA ASP A 129 12.95 8.54 -11.43
C ASP A 129 14.36 9.17 -11.30
N LYS A 130 15.36 8.41 -11.78
CA LYS A 130 16.77 8.78 -12.12
C LYS A 130 17.86 8.50 -11.08
N PRO A 131 19.07 8.07 -11.52
CA PRO A 131 19.41 7.53 -12.85
C PRO A 131 18.92 6.08 -13.05
N GLU A 132 18.53 5.40 -11.97
CA GLU A 132 17.95 4.05 -11.96
C GLU A 132 16.63 4.07 -11.20
N ILE A 133 15.69 3.22 -11.65
CA ILE A 133 14.40 3.05 -10.97
C ILE A 133 14.67 2.42 -9.61
N HIS A 134 14.34 3.16 -8.55
CA HIS A 134 14.39 2.66 -7.19
C HIS A 134 13.08 2.99 -6.46
N SER A 135 12.72 2.15 -5.50
CA SER A 135 11.61 2.44 -4.59
C SER A 135 12.13 3.27 -3.41
N ARG A 136 11.36 4.28 -3.00
CA ARG A 136 11.57 5.00 -1.75
C ARG A 136 10.44 4.71 -0.79
N VAL A 137 10.83 4.23 0.39
CA VAL A 137 9.93 4.00 1.51
C VAL A 137 10.50 4.75 2.70
N SER A 138 9.71 5.67 3.25
CA SER A 138 10.02 6.38 4.48
C SER A 138 8.86 6.20 5.43
N LEU A 139 9.16 5.73 6.64
CA LEU A 139 8.16 5.49 7.67
C LEU A 139 8.75 5.73 9.06
N GLU A 140 7.87 5.98 10.00
CA GLU A 140 8.15 6.07 11.43
C GLU A 140 7.27 5.08 12.17
N ILE A 141 7.86 4.43 13.18
CA ILE A 141 7.17 3.52 14.08
C ILE A 141 7.42 4.01 15.50
N GLU A 142 6.35 4.09 16.27
CA GLU A 142 6.35 4.50 17.66
C GLU A 142 5.82 3.39 18.55
N LEU A 143 6.35 3.30 19.77
CA LEU A 143 5.88 2.42 20.84
C LEU A 143 5.49 3.29 22.03
N HIS A 144 4.28 3.09 22.53
CA HIS A 144 3.79 3.76 23.74
C HIS A 144 3.04 2.79 24.64
N ASP A 145 2.95 3.12 25.93
CA ASP A 145 2.07 2.41 26.87
C ASP A 145 0.61 2.51 26.41
N ALA A 146 -0.15 1.44 26.63
CA ALA A 146 -1.56 1.34 26.24
C ALA A 146 -2.55 2.09 27.16
#